data_AF-A0A2T0WI17-F1
#
_entry.id   AF-A0A2T0WI17-F1
#
_cell.length_a   1.000
_cell.length_b   1.000
_cell.length_c   1.000
_cell.angle_alpha   90.00
_cell.angle_beta   90.00
_cell.angle_gamma   90.00
#
_symmetry.space_group_name_H-M   'P 1'
#
loop_
_entity.id
_entity.type
_entity.pdbx_description
1 polymer ?
#
loop_
_entity_poly.entity_id
_entity_poly.type
_entity_poly.pdbx_seq_one_letter_code
_entity_poly.pdbx_strand_id
1 'polypeptide(L)'
;MKLFCTVFFLFFTIRAAAQQDHGSLSTLLYPEVYLVIDLEKKQELPLVEVMAFCEELELGWIENEEKLVLFKVFPTAIGVEKHSLDIQEALIENPKLNPLSFKMYGREYLPARYHAIVSLKTL
;
A
#
# COMPACT_ATOMS: atom_id res chain seq x y z
N MET A 1 33.21 -53.24 3.92
CA MET A 1 32.14 -52.46 3.26
C MET A 1 31.19 -51.80 4.26
N LYS A 2 31.69 -50.94 5.17
CA LYS A 2 30.84 -50.16 6.11
C LYS A 2 31.16 -48.66 6.13
N LEU A 3 32.30 -48.25 5.56
CA LEU A 3 32.75 -46.85 5.54
C LEU A 3 32.17 -46.03 4.37
N PHE A 4 31.57 -46.68 3.36
CA PHE A 4 31.11 -45.98 2.15
C PHE A 4 29.77 -45.26 2.37
N CYS A 5 28.90 -45.80 3.22
CA CYS A 5 27.59 -45.20 3.47
C CYS A 5 27.67 -43.93 4.35
N THR A 6 28.67 -43.83 5.22
CA THR A 6 28.80 -42.68 6.15
C THR A 6 29.30 -41.43 5.44
N VAL A 7 30.18 -41.58 4.45
CA VAL A 7 30.69 -40.45 3.66
C VAL A 7 29.61 -39.90 2.72
N PHE A 8 28.74 -40.76 2.18
CA PHE A 8 27.62 -40.31 1.34
C PHE A 8 26.61 -39.44 2.09
N PHE A 9 26.35 -39.74 3.37
CA PHE A 9 25.46 -38.93 4.21
C PHE A 9 26.01 -37.53 4.49
N LEU A 10 27.35 -37.40 4.59
CA LEU A 10 28.01 -36.12 4.86
C LEU A 10 27.97 -35.14 3.67
N PHE A 11 27.85 -35.64 2.44
CA PHE A 11 27.66 -34.79 1.25
C PHE A 11 26.23 -34.27 1.08
N PHE A 12 25.21 -34.97 1.63
CA PHE A 12 23.82 -34.53 1.51
C PHE A 12 23.42 -33.43 2.50
N THR A 13 24.07 -33.32 3.66
CA THR A 13 23.73 -32.30 4.66
C THR A 13 24.31 -30.92 4.35
N ILE A 14 25.38 -30.83 3.56
CA ILE A 14 26.03 -29.54 3.24
C ILE A 14 25.20 -28.73 2.23
N ARG A 15 24.36 -29.37 1.40
CA ARG A 15 23.48 -28.65 0.46
C ARG A 15 22.28 -27.95 1.12
N ALA A 16 21.95 -28.27 2.37
CA ALA A 16 20.88 -27.56 3.09
C ALA A 16 21.33 -26.17 3.59
N ALA A 17 22.63 -25.88 3.65
CA ALA A 17 23.17 -24.63 4.17
C ALA A 17 23.62 -23.63 3.08
N ALA A 18 23.45 -23.96 1.79
CA ALA A 18 23.90 -23.12 0.67
C ALA A 18 22.77 -22.38 -0.07
N GLN A 19 21.53 -22.42 0.45
CA GLN A 19 20.40 -21.66 -0.09
C GLN A 19 20.06 -20.50 0.85
N GLN A 20 21.06 -19.69 1.15
CA GLN A 20 20.89 -18.41 1.83
C GLN A 20 21.67 -17.34 1.08
N ASP A 21 21.47 -17.29 -0.24
CA ASP A 21 21.94 -16.17 -1.04
C ASP A 21 20.89 -15.76 -2.08
N HIS A 22 20.63 -14.44 -2.08
CA HIS A 22 19.88 -13.65 -3.04
C HIS A 22 18.47 -14.08 -3.48
N GLY A 23 17.46 -13.70 -2.70
CA GLY A 23 16.08 -13.62 -3.15
C GLY A 23 15.26 -12.72 -2.23
N SER A 24 14.85 -11.56 -2.75
CA SER A 24 13.91 -10.58 -2.17
C SER A 24 13.39 -10.87 -0.76
N LEU A 25 13.76 -10.03 0.20
CA LEU A 25 13.07 -9.91 1.48
C LEU A 25 11.56 -9.98 1.22
N SER A 26 10.95 -11.03 1.75
CA SER A 26 9.54 -11.38 1.69
C SER A 26 8.57 -10.20 1.46
N THR A 27 8.22 -9.95 0.20
CA THR A 27 7.06 -9.14 -0.21
C THR A 27 5.72 -9.79 0.18
N LEU A 28 5.74 -11.01 0.74
CA LEU A 28 4.57 -11.79 1.15
C LEU A 28 4.22 -11.69 2.64
N LEU A 29 5.03 -11.04 3.48
CA LEU A 29 4.81 -11.08 4.94
C LEU A 29 3.98 -9.91 5.47
N TYR A 30 3.82 -8.84 4.70
CA TYR A 30 2.97 -7.72 5.08
C TYR A 30 2.03 -7.38 3.92
N PRO A 31 0.72 -7.59 4.08
CA PRO A 31 -0.21 -7.21 3.03
C PRO A 31 -0.16 -5.70 2.87
N GLU A 32 0.07 -5.25 1.63
CA GLU A 32 -0.06 -3.84 1.28
C GLU A 32 -1.46 -3.34 1.67
N VAL A 33 -1.51 -2.18 2.31
CA VAL A 33 -2.77 -1.55 2.72
C VAL A 33 -2.98 -0.29 1.91
N TYR A 34 -4.17 -0.15 1.36
CA TYR A 34 -4.60 0.98 0.55
C TYR A 34 -5.56 1.79 1.39
N LEU A 35 -5.16 3.01 1.75
CA LEU A 35 -6.09 4.00 2.24
C LEU A 35 -6.73 4.67 1.03
N VAL A 36 -8.06 4.69 1.01
CA VAL A 36 -8.88 5.28 -0.05
C VAL A 36 -9.89 6.21 0.57
N ILE A 37 -9.92 7.43 0.04
CA ILE A 37 -10.74 8.53 0.54
C ILE A 37 -11.55 9.06 -0.64
N ASP A 38 -12.86 8.87 -0.59
CA ASP A 38 -13.76 9.44 -1.60
C ASP A 38 -14.12 10.87 -1.16
N LEU A 39 -13.89 11.85 -2.01
CA LEU A 39 -14.33 13.23 -1.82
C LEU A 39 -15.52 13.55 -2.73
N GLU A 40 -16.43 14.38 -2.23
CA GLU A 40 -17.52 14.94 -3.02
C GLU A 40 -17.00 16.02 -3.97
N LYS A 41 -17.26 15.88 -5.27
CA LYS A 41 -16.86 16.88 -6.26
C LYS A 41 -17.87 18.04 -6.29
N LYS A 42 -17.73 19.00 -5.39
CA LYS A 42 -18.41 20.29 -5.51
C LYS A 42 -17.80 21.10 -6.66
N GLN A 43 -18.63 21.84 -7.40
CA GLN A 43 -18.21 22.66 -8.56
C GLN A 43 -17.12 23.71 -8.23
N GLU A 44 -16.88 24.00 -6.96
CA GLU A 44 -15.88 24.96 -6.47
C GLU A 44 -14.69 24.30 -5.75
N LEU A 45 -14.38 23.02 -5.99
CA LEU A 45 -13.15 22.44 -5.43
C LEU A 45 -11.92 23.04 -6.11
N PRO A 46 -11.08 23.82 -5.40
CA PRO A 46 -9.89 24.40 -5.99
C PRO A 46 -8.86 23.28 -6.17
N LEU A 47 -8.68 22.83 -7.41
CA LEU A 47 -7.79 21.70 -7.74
C LEU A 47 -6.36 21.93 -7.22
N VAL A 48 -5.91 23.19 -7.18
CA VAL A 48 -4.62 23.60 -6.61
C VAL A 48 -4.51 23.30 -5.12
N GLU A 49 -5.57 23.51 -4.34
CA GLU A 49 -5.56 23.25 -2.90
C GLU A 49 -5.62 21.76 -2.60
N VAL A 50 -6.36 21.00 -3.40
CA VAL A 50 -6.33 19.53 -3.35
C VAL A 50 -4.93 19.01 -3.62
N MET A 51 -4.27 19.51 -4.68
CA MET A 51 -2.92 19.07 -5.03
C MET A 51 -1.93 19.41 -3.92
N ALA A 52 -1.98 20.63 -3.36
CA ALA A 52 -1.13 21.02 -2.24
C ALA A 52 -1.34 20.11 -1.01
N PHE A 53 -2.59 19.80 -0.68
CA PHE A 53 -2.94 18.87 0.40
C PHE A 53 -2.41 17.46 0.13
N CYS A 54 -2.50 16.99 -1.12
CA CYS A 54 -1.98 15.69 -1.52
C CYS A 54 -0.45 15.64 -1.43
N GLU A 55 0.25 16.70 -1.82
CA GLU A 55 1.71 16.78 -1.72
C GLU A 55 2.17 16.79 -0.26
N GLU A 56 1.51 17.56 0.62
CA GLU A 56 1.86 17.66 2.04
C GLU A 56 1.75 16.30 2.77
N LEU A 57 0.71 15.52 2.47
CA LEU A 57 0.44 14.23 3.11
C LEU A 57 0.91 13.02 2.30
N GLU A 58 1.60 13.26 1.18
CA GLU A 58 2.05 12.24 0.21
C GLU A 58 0.92 11.32 -0.25
N LEU A 59 -0.21 11.92 -0.64
CA LEU A 59 -1.37 11.23 -1.21
C LEU A 59 -1.29 11.26 -2.74
N GLY A 60 -1.67 10.15 -3.36
CA GLY A 60 -2.06 10.15 -4.77
C GLY A 60 -3.53 10.56 -4.92
N TRP A 61 -3.90 10.98 -6.12
CA TRP A 61 -5.29 11.30 -6.43
C TRP A 61 -5.69 10.77 -7.81
N ILE A 62 -6.95 10.38 -7.95
CA ILE A 62 -7.58 10.01 -9.22
C ILE A 62 -8.92 10.73 -9.30
N GLU A 63 -9.15 11.39 -10.43
CA GLU A 63 -10.45 11.96 -10.74
C GLU A 63 -11.33 10.92 -11.44
N ASN A 64 -12.55 10.75 -10.95
CA ASN A 64 -13.60 9.99 -11.62
C ASN A 64 -14.77 10.94 -11.93
N GLU A 65 -15.73 10.49 -12.75
CA GLU A 65 -16.80 11.32 -13.32
C GLU A 65 -17.57 12.13 -12.25
N GLU A 66 -17.82 11.55 -11.08
CA GLU A 66 -18.59 12.18 -10.00
C GLU A 66 -17.79 12.48 -8.72
N LYS A 67 -16.58 11.94 -8.59
CA LYS A 67 -15.84 11.94 -7.32
C LYS A 67 -14.35 12.09 -7.54
N LEU A 68 -13.72 12.76 -6.59
CA LEU A 68 -12.28 12.80 -6.48
C LEU A 68 -11.84 11.77 -5.44
N VAL A 69 -10.95 10.87 -5.81
CA VAL A 69 -10.47 9.81 -4.93
C VAL A 69 -9.04 10.15 -4.52
N LEU A 70 -8.80 10.35 -3.23
CA LEU A 70 -7.45 10.43 -2.69
C LEU A 70 -7.03 9.05 -2.17
N PHE A 71 -5.74 8.72 -2.30
CA PHE A 71 -5.26 7.43 -1.87
C PHE A 71 -3.83 7.49 -1.32
N LYS A 72 -3.52 6.60 -0.38
CA LYS A 72 -2.15 6.32 0.07
C LYS A 72 -1.93 4.83 0.11
N VAL A 73 -0.81 4.38 -0.45
CA VAL A 73 -0.43 2.96 -0.41
C VAL A 73 0.64 2.76 0.64
N PHE A 74 0.30 1.97 1.66
CA PHE A 74 1.23 1.56 2.69
C PHE A 74 1.84 0.21 2.30
N PRO A 75 3.16 0.12 2.12
CA PRO A 75 3.83 -1.12 1.76
C PRO A 75 3.76 -2.16 2.89
N THR A 76 3.55 -1.70 4.13
CA THR A 76 3.42 -2.56 5.32
C THR A 76 2.29 -2.05 6.21
N ALA A 77 1.61 -2.96 6.92
CA ALA A 77 0.56 -2.61 7.89
C ALA A 77 1.08 -1.89 9.16
N ILE A 78 2.39 -1.84 9.38
CA ILE A 78 3.00 -1.22 10.56
C ILE A 78 2.77 0.30 10.52
N GLY A 79 2.12 0.85 11.55
CA GLY A 79 1.88 2.29 11.70
C GLY A 79 0.76 2.87 10.83
N VAL A 80 0.07 2.04 10.04
CA VAL A 80 -1.00 2.47 9.13
C VAL A 80 -2.13 3.16 9.89
N GLU A 81 -2.55 2.61 11.03
CA GLU A 81 -3.64 3.19 11.82
C GLU A 81 -3.31 4.63 12.24
N LYS A 82 -2.10 4.87 12.76
CA LYS A 82 -1.68 6.21 13.17
C LYS A 82 -1.65 7.17 11.99
N HIS A 83 -0.98 6.81 10.89
CA HIS A 83 -0.93 7.66 9.70
C HIS A 83 -2.32 7.92 9.10
N SER A 84 -3.21 6.92 9.13
CA SER A 84 -4.57 7.07 8.66
C SER A 84 -5.36 8.07 9.51
N LEU A 85 -5.18 8.05 10.83
CA LEU A 85 -5.79 9.00 11.75
C LEU A 85 -5.26 10.42 11.50
N ASP A 86 -3.94 10.59 11.35
CA ASP A 86 -3.34 11.90 11.06
C ASP A 86 -3.92 12.51 9.76
N ILE A 87 -4.09 11.69 8.72
CA ILE A 87 -4.71 12.13 7.45
C ILE A 87 -6.20 12.46 7.63
N GLN A 88 -6.91 11.67 8.42
CA GLN A 88 -8.33 11.88 8.70
C GLN A 88 -8.55 13.18 9.48
N GLU A 89 -7.73 13.45 10.49
CA GLU A 89 -7.75 14.69 11.26
C GLU A 89 -7.47 15.90 10.34
N ALA A 90 -6.42 15.84 9.51
CA ALA A 90 -6.10 16.90 8.56
C ALA A 90 -7.24 17.16 7.54
N LEU A 91 -7.95 16.12 7.11
CA LEU A 91 -9.13 16.25 6.24
C LEU A 91 -10.30 16.92 6.96
N ILE A 92 -10.54 16.59 8.22
CA ILE A 92 -11.61 17.20 9.03
C ILE A 92 -11.32 18.67 9.31
N GLU A 93 -10.05 19.03 9.52
CA GLU A 93 -9.61 20.41 9.69
C GLU A 93 -9.70 21.25 8.41
N ASN A 94 -9.85 20.61 7.25
CA ASN A 94 -9.94 21.28 5.96
C ASN A 94 -11.40 21.36 5.46
N PRO A 95 -12.16 22.42 5.79
CA PRO A 95 -13.60 22.50 5.50
C PRO A 95 -13.95 22.55 4.00
N LYS A 96 -12.95 22.71 3.13
CA LYS A 96 -13.12 22.76 1.68
C LYS A 96 -13.16 21.36 1.06
N LEU A 97 -12.56 20.37 1.72
CA LEU A 97 -12.59 18.98 1.30
C LEU A 97 -13.71 18.27 2.05
N ASN A 98 -14.71 17.76 1.33
CA ASN A 98 -15.82 17.05 1.94
C ASN A 98 -15.67 15.53 1.76
N PRO A 99 -15.13 14.80 2.76
CA PRO A 99 -14.96 13.36 2.66
C PRO A 99 -16.32 12.64 2.72
N LEU A 100 -16.62 11.89 1.67
CA LEU A 100 -17.78 11.00 1.60
C LEU A 100 -17.52 9.66 2.28
N SER A 101 -16.29 9.17 2.16
CA SER A 101 -15.90 7.93 2.84
C SER A 101 -14.40 7.86 3.07
N PHE A 102 -14.03 7.15 4.13
CA PHE A 102 -12.66 6.85 4.49
C PHE A 102 -12.57 5.35 4.72
N LYS A 103 -11.80 4.63 3.89
CA LYS A 103 -11.74 3.17 3.93
C LYS A 103 -10.34 2.66 3.71
N MET A 104 -9.98 1.62 4.46
CA MET A 104 -8.74 0.89 4.28
C MET A 104 -9.04 -0.47 3.67
N TYR A 105 -8.24 -0.87 2.68
CA TYR A 105 -8.35 -2.15 2.01
C TYR A 105 -7.00 -2.85 1.99
N GLY A 106 -6.97 -4.15 2.25
CA GLY A 106 -5.86 -4.97 1.79
C GLY A 106 -5.89 -5.07 0.26
N ARG A 107 -4.72 -5.25 -0.37
CA ARG A 107 -4.61 -5.40 -1.84
C ARG A 107 -5.65 -6.34 -2.45
N GLU A 108 -5.82 -7.51 -1.85
CA GLU A 108 -6.74 -8.59 -2.27
C GLU A 108 -8.23 -8.15 -2.27
N TYR A 109 -8.56 -7.16 -1.43
CA TYR A 109 -9.94 -6.71 -1.18
C TYR A 109 -10.21 -5.33 -1.78
N LEU A 110 -9.27 -4.76 -2.54
CA LEU A 110 -9.43 -3.46 -3.16
C LEU A 110 -10.52 -3.55 -4.24
N PRO A 111 -11.62 -2.77 -4.14
CA PRO A 111 -12.68 -2.77 -5.15
C PRO A 111 -12.16 -2.46 -6.56
N ALA A 112 -12.71 -3.12 -7.58
CA ALA A 112 -12.29 -2.97 -8.98
C ALA A 112 -12.24 -1.52 -9.47
N ARG A 113 -13.15 -0.67 -9.00
CA ARG A 113 -13.19 0.77 -9.32
C ARG A 113 -11.94 1.54 -8.91
N TYR A 114 -11.12 0.98 -8.01
CA TYR A 114 -9.88 1.57 -7.52
C TYR A 114 -8.63 0.87 -8.06
N HIS A 115 -8.76 -0.11 -8.97
CA HIS A 115 -7.60 -0.84 -9.49
C HIS A 115 -6.63 0.04 -10.29
N ALA A 116 -7.08 1.20 -10.80
CA ALA A 116 -6.20 2.21 -11.39
C ALA A 116 -5.10 2.69 -10.42
N ILE A 117 -5.36 2.69 -9.10
CA ILE A 117 -4.36 3.01 -8.06
C ILE A 117 -3.18 2.05 -8.11
N VAL A 118 -3.45 0.77 -8.34
CA VAL A 118 -2.41 -0.27 -8.42
C VAL A 118 -1.51 -0.03 -9.63
N SER A 119 -2.10 0.36 -10.76
CA SER A 119 -1.36 0.66 -12.00
C SER A 119 -0.50 1.92 -11.90
N LEU A 120 -0.93 2.91 -11.13
CA LEU A 120 -0.17 4.16 -10.90
C LEU A 120 1.04 3.97 -9.99
N LYS A 121 1.01 2.97 -9.10
CA LYS A 121 2.16 2.60 -8.25
C LYS A 121 3.33 2.01 -9.05
N THR A 122 3.05 1.42 -10.21
CA THR A 122 4.05 0.69 -11.02
C THR A 122 4.83 1.57 -12.01
N LEU A 123 4.57 2.88 -12.04
CA LEU A 123 5.29 3.87 -12.84
C LEU A 123 6.30 4.64 -11.98
#